data_AF-A0A9X0YH37-F1
#
_entry.id   AF-A0A9X0YH37-F1
#
_cell.length_a   1.000
_cell.length_b   1.000
_cell.length_c   1.000
_cell.angle_alpha   90.00
_cell.angle_beta   90.00
_cell.angle_gamma   90.00
#
_symmetry.space_group_name_H-M   'P 1'
#
loop_
_entity.id
_entity.type
_entity.pdbx_description
1 polymer ?
#
loop_
_entity_poly.entity_id
_entity_poly.type
_entity_poly.pdbx_seq_one_letter_code
_entity_poly.pdbx_strand_id
1 'polypeptide(L)' 'MEKDNISDLLNKVKANENSKTMQKVTPVNTRKGEEIQFSFYLSKQLLKKVKLKAIKEDTSLKNIMNKALEQYLKT' A
#
# COMPACT_ATOMS: atom_id res chain seq x y z
N MET A 1 49.02 1.82 22.88
CA MET A 1 48.77 3.06 22.14
C MET A 1 47.61 2.94 21.12
N GLU A 2 46.71 1.96 21.19
CA GLU A 2 45.59 1.82 20.23
C GLU A 2 44.17 1.95 20.84
N LYS A 3 44.03 1.79 22.17
CA LYS A 3 42.73 1.87 22.86
C LYS A 3 42.18 3.30 22.98
N ASP A 4 43.06 4.29 22.92
CA ASP A 4 42.70 5.70 23.10
C ASP A 4 41.95 6.25 21.86
N ASN A 5 42.26 5.73 20.66
CA ASN A 5 41.67 6.18 19.40
C ASN A 5 40.18 5.81 19.26
N ILE A 6 39.76 4.64 19.75
CA ILE A 6 38.36 4.19 19.66
C ILE A 6 37.47 5.00 20.61
N SER A 7 38.01 5.32 21.79
CA SER A 7 37.34 6.14 22.80
C SER A 7 36.99 7.53 22.26
N ASP A 8 37.95 8.17 21.58
CA ASP A 8 37.78 9.49 20.98
C ASP A 8 36.79 9.48 19.81
N LEU A 9 36.77 8.42 19.02
CA LEU A 9 35.78 8.23 17.95
C LEU A 9 34.37 8.06 18.52
N LEU A 10 34.21 7.26 19.58
CA LEU A 10 32.93 7.09 20.26
C LEU A 10 32.43 8.39 20.89
N ASN A 11 33.33 9.18 21.48
CA ASN A 11 32.99 10.48 22.05
C ASN A 11 32.58 11.50 20.98
N LYS A 12 33.21 11.48 19.79
CA LYS A 12 32.77 12.30 18.64
C LYS A 12 31.40 11.90 18.10
N VAL A 13 31.07 10.60 18.08
CA VAL A 13 29.75 10.12 17.64
C VAL A 13 28.66 10.53 18.64
N LYS A 14 28.92 10.37 19.94
CA LYS A 14 27.99 10.77 21.01
C LYS A 14 27.80 12.29 21.09
N ALA A 15 28.85 13.07 20.85
CA ALA A 15 28.76 14.53 20.77
C ALA A 15 28.00 15.02 19.52
N ASN A 16 27.90 14.18 18.49
CA ASN A 16 27.17 14.47 17.25
C ASN A 16 25.80 13.78 17.20
N GLU A 17 25.30 13.32 18.36
CA GLU A 17 23.88 13.03 18.60
C GLU A 17 23.11 14.36 18.53
N ASN A 18 23.07 14.93 17.32
CA ASN A 18 22.11 15.96 16.99
C ASN A 18 20.76 15.39 17.40
N SER A 19 20.11 16.05 18.34
CA SER A 19 18.71 15.90 18.70
C SER A 19 17.85 16.32 17.51
N LYS A 20 18.04 15.65 16.37
CA LYS A 20 17.14 15.71 15.25
C LYS A 20 15.86 15.10 15.78
N THR A 21 14.95 15.96 16.19
CA THR A 21 13.56 15.64 16.44
C THR A 21 13.09 14.85 15.23
N MET A 22 13.05 13.53 15.37
CA MET A 22 12.61 12.66 14.30
C MET A 22 11.14 12.99 14.07
N GLN A 23 10.87 13.73 13.00
CA GLN A 23 9.51 14.10 12.65
C GLN A 23 8.75 12.81 12.35
N LYS A 24 7.75 12.50 13.18
CA LYS A 24 6.84 11.38 12.95
C LYS A 24 6.05 11.70 11.67
N VAL A 25 6.44 11.08 10.57
CA VAL A 25 5.67 11.13 9.32
C VAL A 25 4.50 10.17 9.46
N THR A 26 3.31 10.73 9.62
CA THR A 26 2.07 9.95 9.61
C THR A 26 1.50 10.01 8.20
N PRO A 27 1.12 8.88 7.59
CA PRO A 27 0.47 8.91 6.29
C PRO A 27 -0.78 9.80 6.37
N VAL A 28 -0.86 10.79 5.48
CA VAL A 28 -2.09 11.56 5.30
C VAL A 28 -3.14 10.57 4.83
N ASN A 29 -4.20 10.38 5.63
CA ASN A 29 -5.30 9.50 5.29
C ASN A 29 -6.12 10.16 4.17
N THR A 30 -5.61 10.09 2.94
CA THR A 30 -6.34 10.50 1.75
C THR A 30 -7.52 9.54 1.63
N ARG A 31 -8.69 9.95 2.11
CA ARG A 31 -9.95 9.26 1.85
C ARG A 31 -10.13 9.27 0.32
N LYS A 32 -9.71 8.19 -0.34
CA LYS A 32 -9.84 8.03 -1.78
C LYS A 32 -11.31 7.74 -2.10
N GLY A 33 -12.10 8.81 -2.25
CA GLY A 33 -13.37 8.83 -2.96
C GLY A 33 -14.54 8.06 -2.32
N GLU A 34 -15.71 8.21 -2.95
CA GLU A 34 -17.04 7.67 -2.59
C GLU A 34 -17.14 6.13 -2.66
N GLU A 35 -16.03 5.42 -2.58
CA GLU A 35 -15.99 3.97 -2.75
C GLU A 35 -16.01 3.25 -1.40
N ILE A 36 -16.91 2.27 -1.26
CA ILE A 36 -17.07 1.45 -0.06
C ILE A 36 -16.58 0.03 -0.37
N GLN A 37 -15.90 -0.61 0.58
CA GLN A 37 -15.49 -2.00 0.46
C GLN A 37 -16.72 -2.92 0.44
N PHE A 38 -16.79 -3.79 -0.57
CA PHE A 38 -17.81 -4.82 -0.68
C PHE A 38 -17.15 -6.20 -0.84
N SER A 39 -17.61 -7.18 -0.06
CA SER A 39 -17.02 -8.52 -0.01
C SER A 39 -18.12 -9.57 -0.09
N PHE A 40 -17.95 -10.56 -0.96
CA PHE A 40 -18.88 -11.68 -1.13
C PHE A 40 -18.19 -12.92 -1.68
N TYR A 41 -18.86 -14.07 -1.57
CA TYR A 41 -18.36 -15.33 -2.10
C TYR A 41 -18.71 -15.48 -3.58
N LEU A 42 -17.74 -15.92 -4.38
CA LEU A 42 -17.90 -16.21 -5.80
C LEU A 42 -17.50 -17.66 -6.07
N SER A 43 -18.16 -18.32 -7.01
CA SER A 43 -17.74 -19.66 -7.42
C SER A 43 -16.32 -19.64 -8.00
N LYS A 44 -15.53 -20.67 -7.70
CA LYS A 44 -14.13 -20.77 -8.17
C LYS A 44 -14.01 -20.66 -9.70
N GLN A 45 -14.97 -21.24 -10.42
CA GLN A 45 -15.00 -21.19 -11.88
C GLN A 45 -15.27 -19.78 -12.40
N LEU A 46 -16.21 -19.06 -11.78
CA LEU A 46 -16.54 -17.70 -12.17
C LEU A 46 -15.37 -16.75 -11.90
N LEU A 47 -14.69 -16.88 -10.75
CA LEU A 47 -13.50 -16.08 -10.45
C LEU A 47 -12.39 -16.27 -11.50
N LYS A 48 -12.14 -17.51 -11.94
CA LYS A 48 -11.16 -17.80 -13.00
C LYS A 48 -11.53 -17.09 -14.31
N LYS A 49 -12.80 -17.16 -14.73
CA LYS A 49 -13.27 -16.50 -15.95
C LYS A 49 -13.12 -14.99 -15.88
N VAL A 50 -13.50 -14.38 -14.75
CA VAL A 50 -13.36 -12.92 -14.54
C VAL A 50 -11.90 -12.49 -14.60
N LYS A 51 -10.99 -13.24 -13.95
CA LYS A 51 -9.54 -12.96 -14.00
C LYS A 51 -8.97 -13.04 -15.41
N LEU A 52 -9.33 -14.07 -16.17
CA LEU A 52 -8.89 -14.20 -17.56
C LEU A 52 -9.40 -13.05 -18.42
N LYS A 53 -10.64 -12.58 -18.21
CA LYS A 53 -11.20 -11.42 -18.90
C LYS A 53 -10.46 -10.13 -18.55
N ALA A 54 -10.15 -9.92 -17.26
CA ALA A 54 -9.39 -8.77 -16.79
C ALA A 54 -8.01 -8.66 -17.44
N ILE A 55 -7.31 -9.79 -17.57
CA ILE A 55 -6.00 -9.84 -18.24
C ILE A 55 -6.15 -9.52 -19.73
N LYS A 56 -7.15 -10.07 -20.41
CA LYS A 56 -7.37 -9.83 -21.85
C LYS A 56 -7.72 -8.38 -22.18
N GLU A 57 -8.46 -7.72 -21.30
CA GLU A 57 -8.92 -6.34 -21.48
C GLU A 57 -7.96 -5.30 -20.86
N ASP A 58 -6.80 -5.74 -20.36
CA ASP A 58 -5.83 -4.92 -19.64
C ASP A 58 -6.49 -4.03 -18.57
N THR A 59 -7.37 -4.64 -17.76
CA THR A 59 -8.17 -3.92 -16.77
C THR A 59 -8.20 -4.64 -15.43
N SER A 60 -8.69 -3.94 -14.41
CA SER A 60 -8.76 -4.49 -13.06
C SER A 60 -10.02 -5.34 -12.85
N LEU A 61 -9.95 -6.28 -11.90
CA LEU A 61 -11.11 -7.04 -11.44
C LEU A 61 -12.24 -6.10 -10.97
N LYS A 62 -11.90 -5.05 -10.24
CA LYS A 62 -12.85 -4.04 -9.75
C LYS A 62 -13.66 -3.45 -10.91
N ASN A 63 -13.01 -3.04 -12.00
CA ASN A 63 -13.68 -2.43 -13.14
C ASN A 63 -14.67 -3.40 -13.80
N ILE A 64 -14.28 -4.67 -13.97
CA ILE A 64 -15.19 -5.67 -14.54
C ILE A 64 -16.40 -5.89 -13.63
N MET A 65 -16.19 -5.98 -12.32
CA MET A 65 -17.25 -6.24 -11.36
C MET A 65 -18.23 -5.06 -11.30
N ASN A 66 -17.74 -3.82 -11.23
CA ASN A 66 -18.58 -2.63 -11.25
C ASN A 66 -19.38 -2.53 -12.56
N LYS A 67 -18.73 -2.68 -13.72
CA LYS A 67 -19.42 -2.70 -15.02
C LYS A 67 -20.50 -3.78 -15.10
N ALA A 68 -20.22 -4.97 -14.58
CA ALA A 68 -21.20 -6.06 -14.57
C ALA A 68 -22.42 -5.73 -13.68
N LEU A 69 -22.19 -5.09 -12.54
CA LEU A 69 -23.26 -4.64 -11.64
C LEU A 69 -24.07 -3.50 -12.26
N GLU A 70 -23.41 -2.47 -12.81
CA GLU A 70 -24.04 -1.36 -13.56
C GLU A 70 -24.90 -1.90 -14.71
N GLN A 71 -24.35 -2.80 -15.52
CA GLN A 71 -25.08 -3.43 -16.62
C GLN A 71 -26.27 -4.28 -16.15
N TYR A 72 -26.13 -5.02 -15.04
CA TYR A 72 -27.22 -5.80 -14.47
C TYR A 72 -28.35 -4.91 -13.94
N LEU A 73 -27.99 -3.79 -13.32
CA LEU A 73 -28.92 -2.79 -12.78
C LEU A 73 -29.43 -1.81 -13.84
N LYS A 74 -28.90 -1.87 -15.08
CA LYS A 74 -29.16 -0.91 -16.16
C LYS A 74 -28.92 0.55 -15.75
N THR A 75 -27.87 0.76 -14.96
CA THR A 75 -27.43 2.06 -14.45
C THR A 75 -26.16 2.51 -15.15
#